data_AF-A0A176K1E4-F1
#
_entry.id   AF-A0A176K1E4-F1
#
_cell.length_a   1.000
_cell.length_b   1.000
_cell.length_c   1.000
_cell.angle_alpha   90.00
_cell.angle_beta   90.00
_cell.angle_gamma   90.00
#
_symmetry.space_group_name_H-M   'P 1'
#
loop_
_entity.id
_entity.type
_entity.pdbx_description
1 polymer ?
#
loop_
_entity_poly.entity_id
_entity_poly.type
_entity_poly.pdbx_seq_one_letter_code
_entity_poly.pdbx_strand_id
1 'polypeptide(L)'
;MTLVFGLILIIMGAVFIFLPQFGLNFWLLFVWLPGVLMEERGLRKNIPGLLVPAGVILVVASILTIETLFPGFTEAGGWALYNFAPAFGLLQLYLAQEKKDRGLLYPIGILSTLTIIFLVSSFANVGAGTLFGIALIAFGVFMLIKRK
;
A
#
# COMPACT_ATOMS: atom_id res chain seq x y z
N MET A 1 -4.59 -18.42 -10.09
CA MET A 1 -4.81 -17.50 -8.94
C MET A 1 -4.76 -18.20 -7.58
N THR A 2 -5.20 -19.44 -7.42
CA THR A 2 -5.06 -20.24 -6.18
C THR A 2 -3.62 -20.40 -5.70
N LEU A 3 -2.66 -20.43 -6.63
CA LEU A 3 -1.23 -20.60 -6.33
C LEU A 3 -0.64 -19.35 -5.64
N VAL A 4 -1.03 -18.14 -6.07
CA VAL A 4 -0.57 -16.87 -5.46
C VAL A 4 -1.14 -16.70 -4.05
N PHE A 5 -2.44 -16.99 -3.88
CA PHE A 5 -3.06 -16.99 -2.54
C PHE A 5 -2.45 -18.04 -1.62
N GLY A 6 -2.25 -19.25 -2.12
CA GLY A 6 -1.57 -20.32 -1.39
C GLY A 6 -0.17 -19.90 -0.95
N LEU A 7 0.58 -19.23 -1.84
CA LEU A 7 1.91 -18.70 -1.53
C LEU A 7 1.84 -17.63 -0.41
N ILE A 8 0.90 -16.68 -0.49
CA ILE A 8 0.71 -15.64 0.54
C ILE A 8 0.40 -16.29 1.91
N LEU A 9 -0.50 -17.27 1.95
CA LEU A 9 -0.83 -18.02 3.17
C LEU A 9 0.35 -18.82 3.72
N ILE A 10 1.15 -19.45 2.84
CA ILE A 10 2.35 -20.18 3.24
C ILE A 10 3.40 -19.23 3.82
N ILE A 11 3.64 -18.10 3.18
CA ILE A 11 4.58 -17.09 3.67
C ILE A 11 4.11 -16.57 5.03
N MET A 12 2.83 -16.26 5.17
CA MET A 12 2.25 -15.81 6.44
C MET A 12 2.37 -16.88 7.55
N GLY A 13 2.10 -18.15 7.22
CA GLY A 13 2.27 -19.28 8.15
C GLY A 13 3.73 -19.49 8.55
N ALA A 14 4.67 -19.35 7.62
CA ALA A 14 6.10 -19.44 7.91
C ALA A 14 6.53 -18.30 8.86
N VAL A 15 6.09 -17.06 8.59
CA VAL A 15 6.33 -15.91 9.48
C VAL A 15 5.82 -16.18 10.90
N PHE A 16 4.65 -16.80 11.05
CA PHE A 16 4.10 -17.20 12.35
C PHE A 16 4.96 -18.23 13.11
N ILE A 17 5.55 -19.19 12.40
CA ILE A 17 6.35 -20.26 13.01
C ILE A 17 7.74 -19.74 13.41
N PHE A 18 8.38 -18.94 12.54
CA PHE A 18 9.77 -18.55 12.70
C PHE A 18 9.99 -17.27 13.51
N LEU A 19 8.95 -16.45 13.72
CA LEU A 19 9.05 -15.18 14.46
C LEU A 19 8.18 -15.22 15.73
N PRO A 20 8.77 -15.51 16.91
CA PRO A 20 8.05 -15.57 18.19
C PRO A 20 7.28 -14.27 18.53
N GLN A 21 7.86 -13.12 18.15
CA GLN A 21 7.23 -11.80 18.24
C GLN A 21 5.87 -11.75 17.53
N PHE A 22 5.72 -12.48 16.43
CA PHE A 22 4.48 -12.54 15.66
C PHE A 22 3.43 -13.42 16.35
N GLY A 23 3.84 -14.53 16.98
CA GLY A 23 2.96 -15.39 17.78
C GLY A 23 2.32 -14.67 18.97
N LEU A 24 3.05 -13.75 19.60
CA LEU A 24 2.51 -12.87 20.66
C LEU A 24 1.51 -11.84 20.13
N ASN A 25 1.58 -11.52 18.85
CA ASN A 25 0.69 -10.59 18.15
C ASN A 25 -0.35 -11.33 17.29
N PHE A 26 -0.88 -12.45 17.80
CA PHE A 26 -1.91 -13.24 17.10
C PHE A 26 -3.12 -12.42 16.64
N TRP A 27 -3.38 -11.29 17.31
CA TRP A 27 -4.46 -10.37 16.96
C TRP A 27 -4.35 -9.82 15.53
N LEU A 28 -3.14 -9.74 14.96
CA LEU A 28 -2.90 -9.35 13.57
C LEU A 28 -3.64 -10.26 12.58
N LEU A 29 -3.90 -11.52 12.94
CA LEU A 29 -4.73 -12.40 12.13
C LEU A 29 -6.13 -11.83 11.94
N PHE A 30 -6.72 -11.19 12.96
CA PHE A 30 -8.04 -10.60 12.81
C PHE A 30 -8.08 -9.42 11.83
N VAL A 31 -6.91 -8.86 11.48
CA VAL A 31 -6.78 -7.84 10.43
C VAL A 31 -6.48 -8.50 9.08
N TRP A 32 -5.52 -9.44 9.02
CA TRP A 32 -5.16 -10.15 7.80
C TRP A 32 -6.31 -10.99 7.21
N LEU A 33 -6.99 -11.76 8.05
CA LEU A 33 -7.98 -12.76 7.64
C LEU A 33 -9.18 -12.13 6.88
N PRO A 34 -9.83 -11.05 7.36
CA PRO A 34 -10.88 -10.39 6.58
C PRO A 34 -10.34 -9.81 5.27
N GLY A 35 -9.15 -9.22 5.25
CA GLY A 35 -8.53 -8.69 4.03
C GLY A 35 -8.35 -9.77 2.96
N VAL A 36 -7.74 -10.90 3.33
CA VAL A 36 -7.51 -12.05 2.44
C VAL A 36 -8.83 -12.67 1.96
N LEU A 37 -9.81 -12.84 2.86
CA LEU A 37 -11.12 -13.38 2.49
C LEU A 37 -11.88 -12.46 1.52
N MET A 38 -11.79 -11.14 1.72
CA MET A 38 -12.40 -10.15 0.84
C MET A 38 -11.73 -10.13 -0.53
N GLU A 39 -10.40 -10.24 -0.59
CA GLU A 39 -9.65 -10.30 -1.84
C GLU A 39 -9.98 -11.58 -2.63
N GLU A 40 -10.01 -12.73 -1.95
CA GLU A 40 -10.34 -14.03 -2.56
C GLU A 40 -11.76 -14.03 -3.12
N ARG A 41 -12.74 -13.55 -2.35
CA ARG A 41 -14.13 -13.44 -2.81
C ARG A 41 -14.27 -12.42 -3.92
N GLY A 42 -13.59 -11.29 -3.84
CA GLY A 42 -13.61 -10.22 -4.83
C GLY A 42 -13.12 -10.71 -6.19
N LEU A 43 -12.00 -11.46 -6.20
CA LEU A 43 -11.42 -12.02 -7.42
C LEU A 43 -12.20 -13.23 -7.95
N ARG A 44 -12.61 -14.17 -7.09
CA ARG A 44 -13.31 -15.39 -7.56
C ARG A 44 -14.73 -15.15 -8.03
N LYS A 45 -15.46 -14.28 -7.33
CA LYS A 45 -16.86 -13.99 -7.67
C LYS A 45 -17.01 -12.79 -8.59
N ASN A 46 -15.90 -12.22 -9.08
CA ASN A 46 -15.88 -10.99 -9.87
C ASN A 46 -16.72 -9.87 -9.22
N ILE A 47 -16.48 -9.62 -7.93
CA ILE A 47 -17.11 -8.52 -7.18
C ILE A 47 -16.05 -7.43 -6.98
N PRO A 48 -15.80 -6.59 -8.00
CA PRO A 48 -14.68 -5.64 -8.01
C PRO A 48 -14.75 -4.64 -6.84
N GLY A 49 -15.95 -4.26 -6.41
CA GLY A 49 -16.14 -3.35 -5.27
C GLY A 49 -15.60 -3.88 -3.93
N LEU A 50 -15.40 -5.20 -3.80
CA LEU A 50 -14.84 -5.81 -2.59
C LEU A 50 -13.31 -5.69 -2.52
N LEU A 51 -12.64 -5.42 -3.65
CA LEU A 51 -11.19 -5.35 -3.74
C LEU A 51 -10.62 -4.07 -3.10
N VAL A 52 -11.38 -2.97 -3.11
CA VAL A 52 -10.94 -1.73 -2.47
C VAL A 52 -10.76 -1.90 -0.96
N PRO A 53 -11.79 -2.31 -0.19
CA PRO A 53 -11.62 -2.54 1.24
C PRO A 53 -10.66 -3.70 1.53
N ALA A 54 -10.60 -4.73 0.68
CA ALA A 54 -9.62 -5.81 0.81
C ALA A 54 -8.18 -5.27 0.75
N GLY A 55 -7.85 -4.51 -0.30
CA GLY A 55 -6.52 -3.92 -0.49
C GLY A 55 -6.13 -2.98 0.63
N VAL A 56 -7.06 -2.16 1.12
CA VAL A 56 -6.82 -1.27 2.28
C VAL A 56 -6.44 -2.10 3.50
N ILE A 57 -7.24 -3.13 3.84
CA ILE A 57 -7.00 -3.97 5.00
C ILE A 57 -5.66 -4.72 4.88
N LEU A 58 -5.32 -5.23 3.68
CA LEU A 58 -4.07 -5.95 3.45
C LEU A 58 -2.83 -5.06 3.60
N VAL A 59 -2.88 -3.83 3.09
CA VAL A 59 -1.80 -2.85 3.29
C VAL A 59 -1.68 -2.48 4.76
N VAL A 60 -2.80 -2.19 5.44
CA VAL A 60 -2.82 -1.90 6.88
C VAL A 60 -2.25 -3.07 7.70
N ALA A 61 -2.69 -4.30 7.40
CA ALA A 61 -2.19 -5.50 8.06
C ALA A 61 -0.67 -5.69 7.85
N SER A 62 -0.18 -5.36 6.65
CA SER A 62 1.25 -5.37 6.34
C SER A 62 2.03 -4.33 7.14
N ILE A 63 1.52 -3.10 7.26
CA ILE A 63 2.15 -2.04 8.05
C ILE A 63 2.23 -2.44 9.53
N LEU A 64 1.12 -2.93 10.09
CA LEU A 64 1.08 -3.37 11.49
C LEU A 64 1.99 -4.59 11.72
N THR A 65 2.11 -5.47 10.73
CA THR A 65 3.07 -6.60 10.78
C THR A 65 4.50 -6.08 10.85
N ILE A 66 4.88 -5.12 10.01
CA ILE A 66 6.20 -4.51 10.04
C ILE A 66 6.44 -3.81 11.38
N GLU A 67 5.46 -3.09 11.93
CA GLU A 67 5.57 -2.44 13.24
C GLU A 67 5.85 -3.45 14.37
N THR A 68 5.20 -4.61 14.36
CA THR A 68 5.47 -5.64 15.37
C THR A 68 6.85 -6.29 15.24
N LEU A 69 7.42 -6.30 14.03
CA LEU A 69 8.78 -6.80 13.78
C LEU A 69 9.84 -5.74 14.07
N PHE A 70 9.53 -4.46 13.80
CA PHE A 70 10.40 -3.31 13.93
C PHE A 70 9.64 -2.18 14.65
N PRO A 71 9.59 -2.20 15.99
CA PRO A 71 8.92 -1.15 16.76
C PRO A 71 9.52 0.22 16.45
N GLY A 72 8.67 1.22 16.20
CA GLY A 72 9.07 2.57 15.78
C GLY A 72 9.13 2.77 14.26
N PHE A 73 8.85 1.75 13.45
CA PHE A 73 8.77 1.87 11.99
C PHE A 73 7.75 2.92 11.56
N THR A 74 6.57 2.92 12.18
CA THR A 74 5.49 3.86 11.87
C THR A 74 5.91 5.30 12.18
N GLU A 75 6.54 5.53 13.34
CA GLU A 75 7.05 6.84 13.76
C GLU A 75 8.19 7.33 12.87
N ALA A 76 9.06 6.42 12.41
CA ALA A 76 10.17 6.74 11.51
C ALA A 76 9.75 7.14 10.08
N GLY A 77 8.47 6.99 9.73
CA GLY A 77 7.97 7.33 8.39
C GLY A 77 7.05 6.29 7.76
N GLY A 78 6.92 5.10 8.37
CA GLY A 78 6.02 4.04 7.94
C GLY A 78 4.56 4.48 7.87
N TRP A 79 4.18 5.51 8.64
CA TRP A 79 2.84 6.11 8.60
C TRP A 79 2.41 6.55 7.19
N ALA A 80 3.36 6.94 6.33
CA ALA A 80 3.06 7.38 4.96
C ALA A 80 2.36 6.27 4.16
N LEU A 81 2.64 5.00 4.46
CA LEU A 81 2.02 3.84 3.80
C LEU A 81 0.51 3.71 4.09
N TYR A 82 -0.01 4.33 5.15
CA TYR A 82 -1.46 4.39 5.35
C TYR A 82 -2.16 5.21 4.26
N ASN A 83 -1.48 6.20 3.67
CA ASN A 83 -2.00 6.92 2.49
C ASN A 83 -1.97 6.04 1.23
N PHE A 84 -1.04 5.09 1.16
CA PHE A 84 -0.95 4.14 0.06
C PHE A 84 -2.05 3.07 0.10
N ALA A 85 -2.56 2.73 1.28
CA ALA A 85 -3.60 1.72 1.45
C ALA A 85 -4.82 1.92 0.52
N PRO A 86 -5.47 3.11 0.46
CA PRO A 86 -6.55 3.35 -0.51
C PRO A 86 -6.07 3.37 -1.96
N ALA A 87 -4.85 3.83 -2.24
CA ALA A 87 -4.29 3.81 -3.59
C ALA A 87 -4.15 2.37 -4.12
N PHE A 88 -3.68 1.47 -3.26
CA PHE A 88 -3.52 0.05 -3.58
C PHE A 88 -4.88 -0.63 -3.81
N GLY A 89 -5.86 -0.40 -2.93
CA GLY A 89 -7.22 -0.92 -3.12
C GLY A 89 -7.88 -0.43 -4.41
N LEU A 90 -7.71 0.86 -4.76
CA LEU A 90 -8.19 1.41 -6.03
C LEU A 90 -7.43 0.83 -7.23
N LEU A 91 -6.14 0.54 -7.10
CA LEU A 91 -5.33 -0.11 -8.13
C LEU A 91 -5.79 -1.54 -8.38
N GLN A 92 -6.07 -2.31 -7.33
CA GLN A 92 -6.64 -3.65 -7.46
C GLN A 92 -8.00 -3.61 -8.18
N LEU A 93 -8.87 -2.65 -7.82
CA LEU A 93 -10.13 -2.41 -8.49
C LEU A 93 -9.95 -2.04 -9.98
N TYR A 94 -8.97 -1.18 -10.32
CA TYR A 94 -8.68 -0.82 -11.70
C TYR A 94 -8.23 -2.02 -12.54
N LEU A 95 -7.41 -2.90 -11.96
CA LEU A 95 -6.90 -4.09 -12.65
C LEU A 95 -7.96 -5.18 -12.83
N ALA A 96 -8.89 -5.30 -11.88
CA ALA A 96 -9.92 -6.34 -11.90
C ALA A 96 -11.16 -5.99 -12.73
N GLN A 97 -11.35 -4.71 -13.11
CA GLN A 97 -12.46 -4.31 -13.97
C GLN A 97 -12.24 -4.74 -15.42
N GLU A 98 -13.27 -5.32 -16.04
CA GLU A 98 -13.27 -5.64 -17.48
C GLU A 98 -13.18 -4.38 -18.36
N LYS A 99 -13.88 -3.32 -17.95
CA LYS A 99 -13.82 -2.00 -18.60
C LYS A 99 -12.95 -1.07 -17.76
N LYS A 100 -11.79 -0.71 -18.29
CA LYS A 100 -10.83 0.15 -17.60
C LYS A 100 -11.37 1.57 -17.48
N ASP A 101 -11.83 1.94 -16.30
CA ASP A 101 -12.13 3.32 -15.96
C ASP A 101 -10.83 4.09 -15.67
N ARG A 102 -10.43 4.94 -16.61
CA ARG A 102 -9.24 5.79 -16.50
C ARG A 102 -9.39 6.87 -15.42
N GLY A 103 -10.61 7.16 -14.97
CA GLY A 103 -10.89 8.09 -13.89
C GLY A 103 -10.23 7.69 -12.58
N LEU A 104 -10.10 6.38 -12.30
CA LEU A 104 -9.43 5.88 -11.09
C LEU A 104 -7.92 6.12 -11.07
N LEU A 105 -7.28 6.32 -12.23
CA LEU A 105 -5.83 6.53 -12.29
C LEU A 105 -5.41 7.86 -11.64
N TYR A 106 -6.28 8.87 -11.65
CA TYR A 106 -6.02 10.14 -10.98
C TYR A 106 -5.85 10.00 -9.46
N PRO A 107 -6.82 9.44 -8.70
CA PRO A 107 -6.66 9.25 -7.26
C PRO A 107 -5.54 8.26 -6.95
N ILE A 108 -5.36 7.17 -7.72
CA ILE A 108 -4.24 6.23 -7.55
C ILE A 108 -2.90 6.97 -7.67
N GLY A 109 -2.74 7.78 -8.73
CA GLY A 109 -1.52 8.53 -9.00
C GLY A 109 -1.23 9.55 -7.90
N ILE A 110 -2.22 10.33 -7.49
CA ILE A 110 -2.06 11.36 -6.44
C ILE A 110 -1.67 10.71 -5.11
N LEU A 111 -2.42 9.70 -4.64
CA LEU A 111 -2.16 9.05 -3.35
C LEU A 111 -0.82 8.32 -3.33
N SER A 112 -0.44 7.65 -4.43
CA SER A 112 0.86 6.99 -4.54
C SER A 112 2.01 8.01 -4.55
N THR A 113 1.85 9.12 -5.28
CA THR A 113 2.87 10.17 -5.33
C THR A 113 3.05 10.84 -3.96
N LEU A 114 1.96 11.17 -3.28
CA LEU A 114 2.01 11.73 -1.93
C LEU A 114 2.66 10.78 -0.93
N THR A 115 2.35 9.48 -1.02
CA THR A 115 3.00 8.44 -0.20
C THR A 115 4.52 8.50 -0.40
N ILE A 116 4.99 8.50 -1.64
CA ILE A 116 6.43 8.54 -1.95
C ILE A 116 7.07 9.81 -1.39
N ILE A 117 6.43 10.98 -1.58
CA ILE A 117 6.94 12.25 -1.06
C ILE A 117 7.10 12.20 0.46
N PHE A 118 6.08 11.72 1.18
CA PHE A 118 6.14 11.63 2.64
C PHE A 118 7.15 10.59 3.13
N LEU A 119 7.22 9.44 2.46
CA LEU A 119 8.16 8.38 2.82
C LEU A 119 9.61 8.86 2.61
N VAL A 120 9.92 9.51 1.50
CA VAL A 120 11.25 10.11 1.26
C VAL A 120 11.53 11.21 2.28
N SER A 121 10.55 12.06 2.61
CA SER A 121 10.75 13.12 3.61
C SER A 121 11.11 12.57 4.98
N SER A 122 10.38 11.54 5.44
CA SER A 122 10.59 10.94 6.75
C SER A 122 11.88 10.12 6.83
N PHE A 123 12.16 9.26 5.84
CA PHE A 123 13.33 8.37 5.90
C PHE A 123 14.65 9.05 5.49
N ALA A 124 14.63 10.02 4.58
CA ALA A 124 15.85 10.71 4.16
C ALA A 124 16.23 11.87 5.11
N ASN A 125 15.42 12.14 6.15
CA ASN A 125 15.54 13.31 7.02
C ASN A 125 15.61 14.63 6.21
N VAL A 126 14.99 14.61 5.02
CA VAL A 126 14.92 15.74 4.11
C VAL A 126 13.68 16.53 4.49
N GLY A 127 13.87 17.73 5.01
CA GLY A 127 12.77 18.61 5.40
C GLY A 127 11.78 18.78 4.25
N ALA A 128 10.48 18.78 4.56
CA ALA A 128 9.41 18.86 3.57
C ALA A 128 9.57 20.04 2.59
N GLY A 129 10.18 21.15 3.05
CA GLY A 129 10.50 22.31 2.22
C GLY A 129 11.52 22.02 1.11
N THR A 130 12.51 21.14 1.35
CA THR A 130 13.51 20.75 0.35
C THR A 130 12.88 19.90 -0.75
N LEU A 131 11.98 18.98 -0.41
CA LEU A 131 11.24 18.19 -1.40
C LEU A 131 10.29 19.04 -2.24
N PHE A 132 9.57 19.98 -1.61
CA PHE A 132 8.76 20.96 -2.33
C PHE A 132 9.62 21.81 -3.28
N GLY A 133 10.81 22.24 -2.84
CA GLY A 133 11.78 22.95 -3.66
C GLY A 133 12.25 22.13 -4.87
N ILE A 134 12.62 20.87 -4.67
CA ILE A 134 13.02 19.96 -5.77
C ILE A 134 11.86 19.77 -6.76
N ALA A 135 10.64 19.55 -6.27
CA ALA A 135 9.46 19.38 -7.12
C ALA A 135 9.17 20.64 -7.97
N LEU A 136 9.27 21.83 -7.38
CA LEU A 136 9.12 23.11 -8.08
C LEU A 136 10.21 23.32 -9.14
N ILE A 137 11.47 22.99 -8.82
CA ILE A 137 12.59 23.08 -9.77
C ILE A 137 12.36 22.11 -10.94
N ALA A 138 12.01 20.84 -10.65
CA ALA A 138 11.73 19.85 -11.68
C ALA A 138 10.56 20.26 -12.58
N PHE A 139 9.49 20.82 -11.99
CA PHE A 139 8.34 21.34 -12.74
C PHE A 139 8.71 22.56 -13.60
N GLY A 140 9.52 23.48 -13.07
CA GLY A 140 10.06 24.62 -13.82
C GLY A 140 10.93 24.19 -15.01
N VAL A 141 11.80 23.20 -14.82
CA VAL A 141 12.64 22.62 -15.88
C VAL A 141 11.77 21.94 -16.95
N PHE A 142 10.77 21.16 -16.54
CA PHE A 142 9.82 20.53 -17.47
C PHE A 142 9.09 21.59 -18.33
N MET A 143 8.67 22.70 -17.74
CA MET A 143 7.99 23.78 -18.44
C MET A 143 8.91 24.49 -19.45
N LEU A 144 10.21 24.61 -19.15
CA LEU A 144 11.22 25.16 -20.08
C LEU A 144 11.45 24.23 -21.29
N ILE A 145 11.47 22.92 -21.07
CA ILE A 145 11.72 21.94 -22.14
C ILE A 145 10.50 21.81 -23.07
N LYS A 146 9.27 21.87 -22.53
CA LYS A 146 8.02 21.74 -23.31
C LYS A 146 7.71 22.96 -24.19
N ARG A 147 8.49 24.05 -24.09
CA ARG A 147 8.33 25.27 -24.89
C ARG A 147 9.14 25.25 -26.20
N LYS A 148 9.85 24.16 -26.49
CA LYS A 148 10.34 23.81 -27.83
C LYS A 148 9.44 22.73 -28.43
#